data_AF-A0A328B8S5-F1
#
_entry.id   AF-A0A328B8S5-F1
#
_cell.length_a   1.000
_cell.length_b   1.000
_cell.length_c   1.000
_cell.angle_alpha   90.00
_cell.angle_beta   90.00
_cell.angle_gamma   90.00
#
_symmetry.space_group_name_H-M   'P 1'
#
loop_
_entity.id
_entity.type
_entity.pdbx_description
1 polymer ?
#
loop_
_entity_poly.entity_id
_entity_poly.type
_entity_poly.pdbx_seq_one_letter_code
_entity_poly.pdbx_strand_id
1 'polypeptide(L)'
;MLIASRIVVGLYGLIFAALGFGFWVAPERAAARFAVEPLGPVGLSTLRGDFGGVFLGLAVLCLVGVWSRRRGLLTAAAIVLGAIILGRLLGAAMGGGAAGLVPNLPVEIVGLVALVLCVRALPRSGEPSRPLRALAMAGVIVAMVLGLGAVALNMPAVQDGLLQRVAAVNIRRDNATLVTDPSALRVALCGTSAPLPSPKRAKACVAVMAGGKIWIVDSGPESTKNLMQWGVPLDRTAGVLLTHFHSDHIGDLGELNLQTWVPGRPAPLAVYGGPGVEQVVDGFNLAYAQDRGYRTAHHTAAIMPPATSTLVARPIALPAATQGQPRTAVIHDDGQMRITAIETNHAPVAPAYAYRFDYRGRSLVVTGDTTAYAPLTAASRGADIFMSEALNREMVRTMEATARDVSKPRIAHIMHDIQDYHISPKEAAQAANQAGARMLVLYHLIPAPDNAILKSIFTRGLDDARQGDWDLAEDGSLYTLPVGSTEIRIGRVPK
;
A
#
# COMPACT_ATOMS: atom_id res chain seq x y z
N MET A 1 -15.52 8.94 47.74
CA MET A 1 -16.04 8.39 46.47
C MET A 1 -16.56 9.46 45.49
N LEU A 2 -17.38 10.44 45.90
CA LEU A 2 -17.99 11.43 44.99
C LEU A 2 -16.99 12.33 44.23
N ILE A 3 -15.87 12.72 44.85
CA ILE A 3 -14.86 13.56 44.20
C ILE A 3 -14.07 12.76 43.16
N ALA A 4 -13.66 11.54 43.51
CA ALA A 4 -12.90 10.66 42.62
C ALA A 4 -13.68 10.28 41.36
N SER A 5 -14.96 9.90 41.48
CA SER A 5 -15.79 9.56 40.31
C SER A 5 -16.02 10.76 39.38
N ARG A 6 -16.14 11.98 39.94
CA ARG A 6 -16.26 13.21 39.15
C ARG A 6 -14.99 13.56 38.39
N ILE A 7 -13.82 13.37 39.01
CA ILE A 7 -12.54 13.56 38.33
C ILE A 7 -12.42 12.60 37.14
N VAL A 8 -12.71 11.30 37.36
CA VAL A 8 -12.65 10.29 36.29
C VAL A 8 -13.61 10.63 35.15
N VAL A 9 -14.88 10.96 35.44
CA VAL A 9 -15.84 11.36 34.39
C VAL A 9 -15.41 12.64 33.67
N GLY A 10 -14.81 13.60 34.38
CA GLY A 10 -14.23 14.80 33.78
C GLY A 10 -13.10 14.47 32.79
N LEU A 11 -12.20 13.54 33.15
CA LEU A 11 -11.14 13.06 32.27
C LEU A 11 -11.70 12.37 31.02
N TYR A 12 -12.75 11.54 31.16
CA TYR A 12 -13.46 10.98 30.01
C TYR A 12 -14.07 12.06 29.12
N GLY A 13 -14.65 13.11 29.71
CA GLY A 13 -15.12 14.27 28.98
C GLY A 13 -14.03 14.94 28.13
N LEU A 14 -12.81 15.06 28.65
CA LEU A 14 -11.66 15.59 27.92
C LEU A 14 -11.19 14.64 26.81
N ILE A 15 -11.16 13.33 27.07
CA ILE A 15 -10.83 12.31 26.05
C ILE A 15 -11.83 12.36 24.90
N PHE A 16 -13.13 12.43 25.20
CA PHE A 16 -14.17 12.57 24.18
C PHE A 16 -14.04 13.88 23.39
N ALA A 17 -13.67 14.98 24.05
CA ALA A 17 -13.41 16.24 23.35
C ALA A 17 -12.25 16.11 22.36
N ALA A 18 -11.15 15.48 22.78
CA ALA A 18 -9.98 15.24 21.94
C ALA A 18 -10.30 14.31 20.75
N LEU A 19 -11.07 13.24 20.98
CA LEU A 19 -11.50 12.32 19.92
C LEU A 19 -12.42 13.04 18.92
N GLY A 20 -13.44 13.75 19.40
CA GLY A 20 -14.39 14.45 18.56
C GLY A 20 -13.73 15.55 17.72
N PHE A 21 -12.83 16.34 18.31
CA PHE A 21 -12.02 17.30 17.57
C PHE A 21 -11.10 16.62 16.55
N GLY A 22 -10.50 15.47 16.91
CA GLY A 22 -9.72 14.65 16.00
C GLY A 22 -10.51 14.23 14.76
N PHE A 23 -11.78 13.84 14.92
CA PHE A 23 -12.66 13.52 13.80
C PHE A 23 -13.01 14.73 12.93
N TRP A 24 -13.17 15.93 13.49
CA TRP A 24 -13.41 17.14 12.69
C TRP A 24 -12.19 17.57 11.86
N VAL A 25 -11.01 17.57 12.47
CA VAL A 25 -9.79 18.10 11.83
C VAL A 25 -9.11 17.06 10.94
N ALA A 26 -9.03 15.81 11.39
CA ALA A 26 -8.31 14.74 10.70
C ALA A 26 -9.09 13.41 10.76
N PRO A 27 -10.29 13.35 10.14
CA PRO A 27 -11.18 12.18 10.24
C PRO A 27 -10.52 10.88 9.80
N GLU A 28 -9.66 10.88 8.79
CA GLU A 28 -8.95 9.69 8.32
C GLU A 28 -8.04 9.09 9.40
N ARG A 29 -7.22 9.95 10.03
CA ARG A 29 -6.32 9.54 11.11
C ARG A 29 -7.08 9.12 12.37
N ALA A 30 -8.19 9.79 12.66
CA ALA A 30 -9.05 9.44 13.78
C ALA A 30 -9.75 8.10 13.54
N ALA A 31 -10.35 7.91 12.36
CA ALA A 31 -11.08 6.72 11.95
C ALA A 31 -10.19 5.47 11.87
N ALA A 32 -8.92 5.61 11.50
CA ALA A 32 -7.95 4.52 11.54
C ALA A 32 -7.83 3.88 12.93
N ARG A 33 -7.99 4.65 14.03
CA ARG A 33 -7.99 4.13 15.41
C ARG A 33 -9.22 3.29 15.76
N PHE A 34 -10.25 3.38 14.94
CA PHE A 34 -11.50 2.63 15.05
C PHE A 34 -11.65 1.60 13.92
N ALA A 35 -10.61 1.38 13.11
CA ALA A 35 -10.64 0.51 11.93
C ALA A 35 -11.74 0.88 10.93
N VAL A 36 -12.02 2.17 10.76
CA VAL A 36 -12.99 2.68 9.78
C VAL A 36 -12.25 3.38 8.64
N GLU A 37 -12.55 2.98 7.40
CA GLU A 37 -12.04 3.63 6.18
C GLU A 37 -13.15 4.48 5.55
N PRO A 38 -12.88 5.76 5.18
CA PRO A 38 -13.87 6.60 4.53
C PRO A 38 -14.04 6.25 3.04
N LEU A 39 -15.29 6.28 2.57
CA LEU A 39 -15.63 6.20 1.15
C LEU A 39 -15.64 7.59 0.51
N GLY A 40 -14.46 8.07 0.16
CA GLY A 40 -14.28 9.37 -0.51
C GLY A 40 -14.81 10.57 0.30
N PRO A 41 -15.12 11.70 -0.37
CA PRO A 41 -15.55 12.93 0.33
C PRO A 41 -16.81 12.76 1.17
N VAL A 42 -17.76 11.92 0.72
CA VAL A 42 -19.00 11.64 1.45
C VAL A 42 -18.69 10.90 2.75
N GLY A 43 -17.88 9.84 2.70
CA GLY A 43 -17.44 9.12 3.90
C GLY A 43 -16.70 10.02 4.89
N LEU A 44 -15.86 10.94 4.40
CA LEU A 44 -15.19 11.93 5.25
C LEU A 44 -16.16 12.92 5.91
N SER A 45 -17.22 13.32 5.21
CA SER A 45 -18.28 14.16 5.77
C SER A 45 -19.06 13.42 6.86
N THR A 46 -19.44 12.17 6.59
CA THR A 46 -20.12 11.29 7.56
C THR A 46 -19.29 11.09 8.83
N LEU A 47 -17.98 10.83 8.70
CA LEU A 47 -17.10 10.70 9.87
C LEU A 47 -17.05 11.99 10.72
N ARG A 48 -17.04 13.16 10.07
CA ARG A 48 -17.07 14.45 10.78
C ARG A 48 -18.41 14.68 11.47
N GLY A 49 -19.51 14.43 10.78
CA GLY A 49 -20.86 14.62 11.31
C GLY A 49 -21.16 13.66 12.46
N ASP A 50 -21.05 12.36 12.19
CA ASP A 50 -21.55 11.32 13.08
C ASP A 50 -20.56 11.03 14.21
N PHE A 51 -19.33 10.64 13.88
CA PHE A 51 -18.32 10.33 14.92
C PHE A 51 -17.86 11.60 15.65
N GLY A 52 -17.55 12.67 14.91
CA GLY A 52 -17.20 13.95 15.51
C GLY A 52 -18.31 14.49 16.41
N GLY A 53 -19.55 14.48 15.92
CA GLY A 53 -20.73 14.94 16.67
C GLY A 53 -20.99 14.10 17.93
N VAL A 54 -20.96 12.77 17.84
CA VAL A 54 -21.19 11.89 19.01
C VAL A 54 -20.15 12.10 20.10
N PHE A 55 -18.85 12.14 19.75
CA PHE A 55 -17.80 12.33 20.75
C PHE A 55 -17.84 13.73 21.38
N LEU A 56 -18.10 14.79 20.61
CA LEU A 56 -18.26 16.14 21.18
C LEU A 56 -19.53 16.25 22.04
N GLY A 57 -20.62 15.60 21.64
CA GLY A 57 -21.84 15.50 22.44
C GLY A 57 -21.57 14.84 23.79
N LEU A 58 -20.91 13.68 23.78
CA LEU A 58 -20.48 12.98 25.00
C LEU A 58 -19.56 13.85 25.87
N ALA A 59 -18.62 14.58 25.26
CA ALA A 59 -17.73 15.50 25.96
C ALA A 59 -18.52 16.58 26.73
N VAL A 60 -19.48 17.23 26.06
CA VAL A 60 -20.34 18.26 26.66
C VAL A 60 -21.17 17.66 27.79
N LEU A 61 -21.82 16.52 27.57
CA LEU A 61 -22.65 15.86 28.58
C LEU A 61 -21.84 15.50 29.84
N CYS A 62 -20.63 14.95 29.67
CA CYS A 62 -19.73 14.60 30.76
C CYS A 62 -19.21 15.84 31.51
N LEU A 63 -18.62 16.81 30.81
CA LEU A 63 -17.98 17.98 31.42
C LEU A 63 -18.99 18.89 32.09
N VAL A 64 -20.08 19.23 31.39
CA VAL A 64 -21.16 20.05 31.95
C VAL A 64 -21.88 19.29 33.05
N GLY A 65 -22.13 17.98 32.89
CA GLY A 65 -22.76 17.16 33.91
C GLY A 65 -21.97 17.11 35.21
N VAL A 66 -20.64 16.95 35.14
CA VAL A 66 -19.74 16.94 36.32
C VAL A 66 -19.66 18.32 36.97
N TRP A 67 -19.54 19.38 36.16
CA TRP A 67 -19.42 20.75 36.66
C TRP A 67 -20.71 21.25 37.31
N SER A 68 -21.84 21.10 36.60
CA SER A 68 -23.17 21.53 37.05
C SER A 68 -23.82 20.56 38.04
N ARG A 69 -23.20 19.40 38.31
CA ARG A 69 -23.72 18.33 39.17
C ARG A 69 -25.09 17.81 38.73
N ARG A 70 -25.36 17.81 37.42
CA ARG A 70 -26.65 17.42 36.83
C ARG A 70 -26.68 15.95 36.48
N ARG A 71 -27.47 15.19 37.25
CA ARG A 71 -27.67 13.75 37.02
C ARG A 71 -28.20 13.45 35.63
N GLY A 72 -29.18 14.23 35.13
CA GLY A 72 -29.76 14.00 33.81
C GLY A 72 -28.72 14.00 32.67
N LEU A 73 -27.75 14.93 32.70
CA LEU A 73 -26.70 15.00 31.67
C LEU A 73 -25.74 13.81 31.74
N LEU A 74 -25.35 13.41 32.96
CA LEU A 74 -24.48 12.25 33.17
C LEU A 74 -25.20 10.94 32.84
N THR A 75 -26.50 10.85 33.12
CA THR A 75 -27.35 9.72 32.71
C THR A 75 -27.46 9.66 31.19
N ALA A 76 -27.65 10.78 30.50
CA ALA A 76 -27.65 10.82 29.04
C ALA A 76 -26.32 10.36 28.44
N ALA A 77 -25.19 10.82 28.99
CA ALA A 77 -23.86 10.34 28.59
C ALA A 77 -23.71 8.82 28.80
N ALA A 78 -24.19 8.30 29.94
CA ALA A 78 -24.16 6.88 30.24
C ALA A 78 -25.01 6.05 29.27
N ILE A 79 -26.19 6.55 28.87
CA ILE A 79 -27.06 5.88 27.90
C ILE A 79 -26.37 5.80 26.53
N VAL A 80 -25.81 6.91 26.06
CA VAL A 80 -25.11 6.96 24.75
C VAL A 80 -23.89 6.04 24.76
N LEU A 81 -23.05 6.10 25.81
CA LEU A 81 -21.87 5.23 25.92
C LEU A 81 -22.26 3.76 26.06
N GLY A 82 -23.35 3.47 26.79
CA GLY A 82 -23.91 2.12 26.90
C GLY A 82 -24.41 1.56 25.57
N ALA A 83 -25.06 2.40 24.75
CA ALA A 83 -25.51 2.02 23.40
C ALA A 83 -24.32 1.70 22.48
N ILE A 84 -23.21 2.46 22.57
CA ILE A 84 -21.97 2.19 21.84
C ILE A 84 -21.39 0.83 22.24
N ILE A 85 -21.26 0.57 23.54
CA ILE A 85 -20.76 -0.72 24.06
C ILE A 85 -21.62 -1.88 23.58
N LEU A 86 -22.95 -1.74 23.66
CA LEU A 86 -23.89 -2.77 23.18
C LEU A 86 -23.71 -3.03 21.69
N GLY A 87 -23.57 -1.98 20.87
CA GLY A 87 -23.29 -2.11 19.43
C GLY A 87 -21.99 -2.88 19.14
N ARG A 88 -20.92 -2.64 19.92
CA ARG A 88 -19.66 -3.38 19.79
C ARG A 88 -19.80 -4.85 20.16
N LEU A 89 -20.52 -5.15 21.24
CA LEU A 89 -20.77 -6.53 21.68
C LEU A 89 -21.60 -7.30 20.65
N LEU A 90 -22.64 -6.67 20.09
CA LEU A 90 -23.44 -7.24 19.01
C LEU A 90 -22.58 -7.47 17.76
N GLY A 91 -21.75 -6.51 17.38
CA GLY A 91 -20.82 -6.65 16.25
C GLY A 91 -19.84 -7.81 16.43
N ALA A 92 -19.26 -7.98 17.62
CA ALA A 92 -18.38 -9.11 17.93
C ALA A 92 -19.12 -10.46 17.90
N ALA A 93 -20.35 -10.51 18.43
CA ALA A 93 -21.18 -11.72 18.42
C ALA A 93 -21.58 -12.14 17.00
N MET A 94 -21.88 -11.18 16.12
CA MET A 94 -22.25 -11.44 14.73
C MET A 94 -21.04 -11.69 13.83
N GLY A 95 -19.86 -11.15 14.18
CA GLY A 95 -18.63 -11.20 13.38
C GLY A 95 -17.66 -12.34 13.70
N GLY A 96 -18.05 -13.34 14.48
CA GLY A 96 -17.21 -14.53 14.75
C GLY A 96 -16.29 -14.45 15.97
N GLY A 97 -16.59 -13.63 16.98
CA GLY A 97 -15.95 -13.67 18.30
C GLY A 97 -15.02 -12.48 18.61
N ALA A 98 -14.02 -12.70 19.46
CA ALA A 98 -13.17 -11.63 20.03
C ALA A 98 -12.33 -10.85 18.99
N ALA A 99 -12.15 -11.38 17.78
CA ALA A 99 -11.48 -10.69 16.68
C ALA A 99 -12.26 -9.45 16.16
N GLY A 100 -13.57 -9.37 16.44
CA GLY A 100 -14.41 -8.20 16.13
C GLY A 100 -14.42 -7.12 17.21
N LEU A 101 -13.70 -7.32 18.33
CA LEU A 101 -13.62 -6.33 19.40
C LEU A 101 -12.57 -5.27 19.07
N VAL A 102 -13.02 -4.03 18.90
CA VAL A 102 -12.12 -2.88 18.78
C VAL A 102 -11.36 -2.71 20.12
N PRO A 103 -10.04 -2.43 20.11
CA PRO A 103 -9.21 -2.33 21.32
C PRO A 103 -9.72 -1.38 22.42
N ASN A 104 -10.65 -0.49 22.09
CA ASN A 104 -11.17 0.55 22.97
C ASN A 104 -12.29 0.08 23.92
N LEU A 105 -12.85 -1.14 23.75
CA LEU A 105 -13.98 -1.61 24.57
C LEU A 105 -13.71 -1.58 26.10
N PRO A 106 -12.54 -2.03 26.62
CA PRO A 106 -12.27 -1.96 28.06
C PRO A 106 -12.30 -0.52 28.60
N VAL A 107 -11.80 0.44 27.81
CA VAL A 107 -11.81 1.86 28.16
C VAL A 107 -13.25 2.39 28.21
N GLU A 108 -14.09 1.99 27.27
CA GLU A 108 -15.50 2.39 27.25
C GLU A 108 -16.26 1.83 28.47
N ILE A 109 -16.03 0.56 28.83
CA ILE A 109 -16.64 -0.07 30.01
C ILE A 109 -16.26 0.66 31.30
N VAL A 110 -14.97 0.98 31.48
CA VAL A 110 -14.51 1.75 32.65
C VAL A 110 -15.17 3.13 32.69
N GLY A 111 -15.32 3.78 31.54
CA GLY A 111 -16.02 5.07 31.42
C GLY A 111 -17.49 4.98 31.82
N LEU A 112 -18.19 3.93 31.37
CA LEU A 112 -19.59 3.69 31.73
C LEU A 112 -19.74 3.43 33.23
N VAL A 113 -18.87 2.61 33.82
CA VAL A 113 -18.87 2.35 35.27
C VAL A 113 -18.64 3.64 36.04
N ALA A 114 -17.67 4.46 35.63
CA ALA A 114 -17.40 5.76 36.26
C ALA A 114 -18.61 6.71 36.17
N LEU A 115 -19.29 6.75 35.02
CA LEU A 115 -20.51 7.53 34.83
C LEU A 115 -21.64 7.06 35.75
N VAL A 116 -21.91 5.75 35.83
CA VAL A 116 -22.96 5.18 36.69
C VAL A 116 -22.66 5.46 38.16
N LEU A 117 -21.41 5.28 38.60
CA LEU A 117 -20.99 5.59 39.97
C LEU A 117 -21.12 7.08 40.28
N CYS A 118 -20.77 7.96 39.34
CA CYS A 118 -20.93 9.40 39.48
C CYS A 118 -22.41 9.81 39.56
N VAL A 119 -23.27 9.22 38.72
CA VAL A 119 -24.72 9.44 38.76
C VAL A 119 -25.31 8.97 40.09
N ARG A 120 -24.92 7.79 40.60
CA ARG A 120 -25.42 7.26 41.88
C ARG A 120 -25.00 8.10 43.08
N ALA A 121 -23.80 8.67 43.05
CA ALA A 121 -23.26 9.46 44.14
C ALA A 121 -23.86 10.87 44.25
N LEU A 122 -24.56 11.37 43.22
CA LEU A 122 -25.20 12.69 43.23
C LEU A 122 -26.59 12.65 43.92
N PRO A 123 -27.03 13.72 44.63
CA PRO A 123 -28.35 13.78 45.27
C PRO A 123 -29.53 13.71 44.28
N ARG A 124 -30.68 13.15 44.69
CA ARG A 124 -31.91 13.09 43.85
C ARG A 124 -32.63 14.45 43.75
N SER A 125 -32.36 15.37 44.69
CA SER A 125 -33.06 16.64 44.83
C SER A 125 -32.09 17.82 44.81
N GLY A 126 -32.49 18.87 44.10
CA GLY A 126 -31.78 20.15 43.98
C GLY A 126 -31.53 20.49 42.53
N GLU A 127 -32.56 20.98 41.82
CA GLU A 127 -32.32 21.80 40.64
C GLU A 127 -31.79 23.16 41.08
N PRO A 128 -30.56 23.57 40.73
CA PRO A 128 -30.25 24.98 40.63
C PRO A 128 -30.83 25.47 39.31
N SER A 129 -31.69 26.48 39.40
CA SER A 129 -32.18 27.23 38.26
C SER A 129 -31.01 27.84 37.48
N ARG A 130 -31.05 27.68 36.14
CA ARG A 130 -30.16 28.21 35.09
C ARG A 130 -29.04 27.29 34.54
N PRO A 131 -29.39 26.25 33.76
CA PRO A 131 -28.47 25.55 32.85
C PRO A 131 -28.40 26.10 31.43
N LEU A 132 -29.48 26.73 30.95
CA LEU A 132 -29.62 27.13 29.55
C LEU A 132 -28.56 28.16 29.15
N ARG A 133 -28.20 29.08 30.06
CA ARG A 133 -27.16 30.08 29.79
C ARG A 133 -25.76 29.48 29.65
N ALA A 134 -25.43 28.45 30.45
CA ALA A 134 -24.12 27.81 30.40
C ALA A 134 -23.97 26.87 29.19
N LEU A 135 -25.02 26.11 28.86
CA LEU A 135 -25.07 25.29 27.64
C LEU A 135 -25.10 26.16 26.37
N ALA A 136 -25.83 27.27 26.39
CA ALA A 136 -25.79 28.27 25.33
C ALA A 136 -24.39 28.90 25.22
N MET A 137 -23.74 29.24 26.34
CA MET A 137 -22.38 29.78 26.33
C MET A 137 -21.37 28.78 25.74
N ALA A 138 -21.42 27.51 26.14
CA ALA A 138 -20.55 26.48 25.60
C ALA A 138 -20.82 26.21 24.11
N GLY A 139 -22.08 26.17 23.69
CA GLY A 139 -22.47 26.07 22.28
C GLY A 139 -22.00 27.27 21.46
N VAL A 140 -22.11 28.49 22.00
CA VAL A 140 -21.60 29.72 21.39
C VAL A 140 -20.07 29.72 21.31
N ILE A 141 -19.36 29.24 22.33
CA ILE A 141 -17.90 29.10 22.30
C ILE A 141 -17.47 28.09 21.23
N VAL A 142 -18.11 26.91 21.15
CA VAL A 142 -17.81 25.92 20.11
C VAL A 142 -18.13 26.47 18.72
N ALA A 143 -19.28 27.12 18.55
CA ALA A 143 -19.65 27.76 17.28
C ALA A 143 -18.70 28.92 16.90
N MET A 144 -18.22 29.70 17.87
CA MET A 144 -17.20 30.74 17.66
C MET A 144 -15.86 30.13 17.30
N VAL A 145 -15.42 29.06 17.96
CA VAL A 145 -14.16 28.38 17.63
C VAL A 145 -14.23 27.74 16.25
N LEU A 146 -15.36 27.13 15.90
CA LEU A 146 -15.61 26.60 14.56
C LEU A 146 -15.69 27.71 13.51
N GLY A 147 -16.38 28.80 13.81
CA GLY A 147 -16.50 29.97 12.93
C GLY A 147 -15.15 30.65 12.73
N LEU A 148 -14.38 30.87 13.80
CA LEU A 148 -13.01 31.39 13.74
C LEU A 148 -12.08 30.44 13.02
N GLY A 149 -12.21 29.12 13.21
CA GLY A 149 -11.45 28.11 12.46
C GLY A 149 -11.78 28.12 10.97
N ALA A 150 -13.06 28.21 10.61
CA ALA A 150 -13.50 28.31 9.22
C ALA A 150 -13.06 29.63 8.57
N VAL A 151 -13.14 30.75 9.29
CA VAL A 151 -12.62 32.06 8.86
C VAL A 151 -11.10 32.00 8.70
N ALA A 152 -10.38 31.41 9.65
CA ALA A 152 -8.93 31.24 9.59
C ALA A 152 -8.50 30.37 8.39
N LEU A 153 -9.20 29.27 8.10
CA LEU A 153 -8.93 28.45 6.91
C LEU A 153 -9.21 29.17 5.57
N ASN A 154 -9.97 30.27 5.60
CA ASN A 154 -10.18 31.15 4.44
C ASN A 154 -9.23 32.37 4.43
N MET A 155 -8.34 32.52 5.42
CA MET A 155 -7.33 33.58 5.41
C MET A 155 -6.13 33.15 4.57
N PRO A 156 -5.70 33.94 3.57
CA PRO A 156 -4.55 33.62 2.73
C PRO A 156 -3.29 33.26 3.53
N ALA A 157 -2.97 33.99 4.60
CA ALA A 157 -1.78 33.71 5.43
C ALA A 157 -1.80 32.31 6.08
N VAL A 158 -2.98 31.80 6.45
CA VAL A 158 -3.12 30.44 7.00
C VAL A 158 -3.00 29.41 5.88
N GLN A 159 -3.64 29.65 4.74
CA GLN A 159 -3.54 28.80 3.55
C GLN A 159 -2.09 28.71 3.06
N ASP A 160 -1.38 29.83 2.96
CA ASP A 160 0.03 29.91 2.59
C ASP A 160 0.92 29.19 3.61
N GLY A 161 0.66 29.36 4.91
CA GLY A 161 1.38 28.65 5.97
C GLY A 161 1.17 27.13 5.92
N LEU A 162 -0.05 26.67 5.62
CA LEU A 162 -0.34 25.26 5.39
C LEU A 162 0.34 24.75 4.12
N LEU A 163 0.26 25.51 3.01
CA LEU A 163 0.89 25.17 1.74
C LEU A 163 2.42 25.04 1.89
N GLN A 164 3.06 25.99 2.58
CA GLN A 164 4.50 25.93 2.85
C GLN A 164 4.88 24.69 3.66
N ARG A 165 4.07 24.30 4.65
CA ARG A 165 4.31 23.09 5.44
C ARG A 165 4.14 21.83 4.60
N VAL A 166 3.08 21.73 3.80
CA VAL A 166 2.83 20.60 2.91
C VAL A 166 3.92 20.49 1.84
N ALA A 167 4.29 21.62 1.22
CA ALA A 167 5.38 21.69 0.25
C ALA A 167 6.71 21.27 0.87
N ALA A 168 7.02 21.75 2.08
CA ALA A 168 8.24 21.35 2.79
C ALA A 168 8.26 19.85 3.09
N VAL A 169 7.14 19.24 3.48
CA VAL A 169 7.06 17.79 3.70
C VAL A 169 7.23 17.03 2.39
N ASN A 170 6.55 17.44 1.31
CA ASN A 170 6.61 16.76 0.03
C ASN A 170 7.99 16.86 -0.63
N ILE A 171 8.65 18.02 -0.57
CA ILE A 171 9.99 18.24 -1.11
C ILE A 171 11.04 17.49 -0.28
N ARG A 172 10.89 17.45 1.05
CA ARG A 172 11.83 16.75 1.94
C ARG A 172 11.55 15.25 2.05
N ARG A 173 10.51 14.73 1.40
CA ARG A 173 10.23 13.30 1.39
C ARG A 173 11.31 12.63 0.55
N ASP A 174 12.32 12.13 1.24
CA ASP A 174 13.47 11.47 0.65
C ASP A 174 13.72 10.14 1.35
N ASN A 175 13.44 9.05 0.64
CA ASN A 175 13.75 7.70 1.08
C ASN A 175 15.10 7.22 0.54
N ALA A 176 16.08 8.13 0.33
CA ALA A 176 17.42 7.83 -0.18
C ALA A 176 18.14 6.71 0.58
N THR A 177 17.88 6.52 1.87
CA THR A 177 18.49 5.44 2.66
C THR A 177 18.09 4.05 2.17
N LEU A 178 16.94 3.90 1.50
CA LEU A 178 16.55 2.63 0.86
C LEU A 178 17.52 2.23 -0.27
N VAL A 179 18.18 3.21 -0.89
CA VAL A 179 19.03 3.01 -2.06
C VAL A 179 20.51 3.10 -1.71
N THR A 180 20.88 4.07 -0.87
CA THR A 180 22.28 4.43 -0.59
C THR A 180 22.95 3.56 0.45
N ASP A 181 22.20 2.88 1.33
CA ASP A 181 22.79 2.00 2.34
C ASP A 181 23.32 0.70 1.70
N PRO A 182 24.64 0.49 1.65
CA PRO A 182 25.24 -0.66 0.97
C PRO A 182 25.14 -1.96 1.77
N SER A 183 24.66 -1.90 3.03
CA SER A 183 24.63 -3.03 3.96
C SER A 183 23.45 -3.99 3.75
N ALA A 184 22.59 -3.75 2.76
CA ALA A 184 21.48 -4.66 2.44
C ALA A 184 21.12 -4.66 0.95
N LEU A 185 20.56 -5.78 0.50
CA LEU A 185 19.73 -5.86 -0.69
C LEU A 185 18.29 -5.53 -0.28
N ARG A 186 17.64 -4.60 -0.98
CA ARG A 186 16.25 -4.21 -0.70
C ARG A 186 15.36 -4.41 -1.92
N VAL A 187 14.12 -4.79 -1.67
CA VAL A 187 13.13 -5.04 -2.72
C VAL A 187 11.83 -4.39 -2.31
N ALA A 188 11.36 -3.43 -3.11
CA ALA A 188 10.06 -2.79 -2.92
C ALA A 188 9.12 -3.13 -4.07
N LEU A 189 7.87 -3.46 -3.74
CA LEU A 189 6.86 -3.77 -4.75
C LEU A 189 6.13 -2.50 -5.13
N CYS A 190 6.49 -1.92 -6.28
CA CYS A 190 5.85 -0.71 -6.82
C CYS A 190 4.53 -0.98 -7.52
N GLY A 191 4.22 -2.25 -7.82
CA GLY A 191 2.89 -2.69 -8.18
C GLY A 191 2.77 -4.21 -8.18
N THR A 192 1.60 -4.71 -7.78
CA THR A 192 1.39 -6.12 -7.43
C THR A 192 0.20 -6.78 -8.11
N SER A 193 -0.54 -6.06 -8.96
CA SER A 193 -1.65 -6.62 -9.73
C SER A 193 -1.24 -6.97 -11.16
N ALA A 194 -2.00 -7.87 -11.74
CA ALA A 194 -1.99 -8.23 -13.16
C ALA A 194 -2.87 -7.27 -14.00
N PRO A 195 -3.18 -7.52 -15.29
CA PRO A 195 -3.93 -6.58 -16.12
C PRO A 195 -5.30 -6.17 -15.57
N LEU A 196 -5.96 -7.05 -14.81
CA LEU A 196 -7.26 -6.77 -14.20
C LEU A 196 -7.18 -5.57 -13.24
N PRO A 197 -8.08 -4.58 -13.34
CA PRO A 197 -8.01 -3.36 -12.54
C PRO A 197 -8.16 -3.65 -11.05
N SER A 198 -7.42 -2.91 -10.23
CA SER A 198 -7.52 -2.94 -8.77
C SER A 198 -7.55 -1.51 -8.24
N PRO A 199 -8.46 -1.16 -7.32
CA PRO A 199 -8.47 0.16 -6.68
C PRO A 199 -7.28 0.38 -5.73
N LYS A 200 -6.53 -0.67 -5.36
CA LYS A 200 -5.48 -0.62 -4.34
C LYS A 200 -4.09 -0.96 -4.86
N ARG A 201 -3.97 -1.45 -6.10
CA ARG A 201 -2.73 -2.01 -6.65
C ARG A 201 -2.48 -1.53 -8.07
N ALA A 202 -1.28 -1.00 -8.29
CA ALA A 202 -0.69 -0.79 -9.59
C ALA A 202 -0.34 -2.13 -10.26
N LYS A 203 0.03 -2.07 -11.54
CA LYS A 203 0.48 -3.22 -12.34
C LYS A 203 1.93 -3.59 -12.05
N ALA A 204 2.36 -4.75 -12.52
CA ALA A 204 3.64 -5.37 -12.17
C ALA A 204 4.82 -4.39 -12.18
N CYS A 205 5.46 -4.23 -11.02
CA CYS A 205 6.68 -3.45 -10.87
C CYS A 205 7.40 -3.85 -9.58
N VAL A 206 8.68 -4.18 -9.70
CA VAL A 206 9.56 -4.52 -8.58
C VAL A 206 10.81 -3.62 -8.61
N ALA A 207 11.01 -2.82 -7.57
CA ALA A 207 12.19 -2.00 -7.41
C ALA A 207 13.23 -2.69 -6.52
N VAL A 208 14.34 -3.10 -7.12
CA VAL A 208 15.50 -3.71 -6.45
C VAL A 208 16.55 -2.65 -6.18
N MET A 209 16.90 -2.45 -4.91
CA MET A 209 17.74 -1.35 -4.44
C MET A 209 18.95 -1.90 -3.68
N ALA A 210 20.15 -1.61 -4.18
CA ALA A 210 21.40 -1.95 -3.51
C ALA A 210 22.56 -1.11 -4.08
N GLY A 211 23.59 -0.87 -3.25
CA GLY A 211 24.83 -0.25 -3.71
C GLY A 211 24.66 1.15 -4.36
N GLY A 212 23.65 1.92 -3.92
CA GLY A 212 23.37 3.25 -4.48
C GLY A 212 22.65 3.25 -5.83
N LYS A 213 22.18 2.09 -6.31
CA LYS A 213 21.49 1.92 -7.60
C LYS A 213 20.09 1.34 -7.40
N ILE A 214 19.19 1.69 -8.30
CA ILE A 214 17.86 1.08 -8.42
C ILE A 214 17.79 0.32 -9.75
N TRP A 215 17.34 -0.92 -9.70
CA TRP A 215 16.96 -1.71 -10.86
C TRP A 215 15.46 -1.96 -10.79
N ILE A 216 14.74 -1.64 -11.85
CA ILE A 216 13.30 -1.83 -11.94
C ILE A 216 13.03 -3.09 -12.77
N VAL A 217 12.32 -4.07 -12.23
CA VAL A 217 11.78 -5.19 -13.00
C VAL A 217 10.33 -4.89 -13.32
N ASP A 218 10.05 -4.74 -14.62
CA ASP A 218 8.78 -4.28 -15.19
C ASP A 218 8.34 -2.88 -14.76
N SER A 219 7.62 -2.21 -15.65
CA SER A 219 7.10 -0.84 -15.49
C SER A 219 5.63 -0.82 -15.86
N GLY A 220 4.81 -1.53 -15.09
CA GLY A 220 3.37 -1.58 -15.28
C GLY A 220 2.64 -0.26 -14.95
N PRO A 221 1.47 0.00 -15.55
CA PRO A 221 0.64 1.16 -15.24
C PRO A 221 0.49 1.46 -13.75
N GLU A 222 0.57 2.75 -13.41
CA GLU A 222 0.43 3.33 -12.06
C GLU A 222 1.60 3.06 -11.10
N SER A 223 2.57 2.25 -11.50
CA SER A 223 3.70 1.89 -10.65
C SER A 223 4.69 3.04 -10.47
N THR A 224 4.86 3.90 -11.49
CA THR A 224 5.74 5.08 -11.38
C THR A 224 5.17 6.07 -10.39
N LYS A 225 3.83 6.26 -10.39
CA LYS A 225 3.12 7.10 -9.41
C LYS A 225 3.43 6.65 -7.98
N ASN A 226 3.44 5.34 -7.72
CA ASN A 226 3.75 4.79 -6.41
C ASN A 226 5.17 5.15 -5.97
N LEU A 227 6.18 4.91 -6.82
CA LEU A 227 7.58 5.25 -6.53
C LEU A 227 7.76 6.74 -6.20
N MET A 228 7.09 7.62 -6.97
CA MET A 228 7.11 9.07 -6.72
C MET A 228 6.46 9.45 -5.39
N GLN A 229 5.28 8.90 -5.09
CA GLN A 229 4.56 9.18 -3.84
C GLN A 229 5.37 8.75 -2.61
N TRP A 230 6.15 7.68 -2.75
CA TRP A 230 7.05 7.18 -1.72
C TRP A 230 8.39 7.91 -1.66
N GLY A 231 8.65 8.92 -2.48
CA GLY A 231 9.93 9.66 -2.45
C GLY A 231 11.16 8.77 -2.67
N VAL A 232 11.04 7.74 -3.51
CA VAL A 232 12.19 6.94 -3.94
C VAL A 232 13.05 7.81 -4.88
N PRO A 233 14.38 7.90 -4.70
CA PRO A 233 15.25 8.76 -5.52
C PRO A 233 15.45 8.18 -6.92
N LEU A 234 14.51 8.47 -7.82
CA LEU A 234 14.44 7.89 -9.16
C LEU A 234 15.62 8.27 -10.07
N ASP A 235 16.37 9.34 -9.78
CA ASP A 235 17.64 9.68 -10.44
C ASP A 235 18.69 8.56 -10.34
N ARG A 236 18.56 7.68 -9.34
CA ARG A 236 19.44 6.52 -9.09
C ARG A 236 19.09 5.27 -9.90
N THR A 237 18.12 5.36 -10.81
CA THR A 237 17.71 4.23 -11.64
C THR A 237 18.78 3.90 -12.66
N ALA A 238 19.39 2.72 -12.49
CA ALA A 238 20.47 2.21 -13.32
C ALA A 238 19.97 1.49 -14.58
N GLY A 239 18.77 0.89 -14.51
CA GLY A 239 18.15 0.24 -15.66
C GLY A 239 16.78 -0.35 -15.35
N VAL A 240 16.04 -0.62 -16.42
CA VAL A 240 14.75 -1.32 -16.39
C VAL A 240 14.94 -2.69 -17.04
N LEU A 241 14.42 -3.74 -16.41
CA LEU A 241 14.47 -5.12 -16.85
C LEU A 241 13.04 -5.56 -17.17
N LEU A 242 12.72 -5.70 -18.46
CA LEU A 242 11.39 -6.13 -18.90
C LEU A 242 11.35 -7.66 -18.97
N THR A 243 10.39 -8.27 -18.28
CA THR A 243 10.20 -9.72 -18.28
C THR A 243 9.61 -10.19 -19.61
N HIS A 244 8.64 -9.42 -20.14
CA HIS A 244 8.05 -9.57 -21.46
C HIS A 244 7.28 -8.28 -21.84
N PHE A 245 6.55 -8.31 -22.96
CA PHE A 245 5.95 -7.10 -23.55
C PHE A 245 4.42 -7.01 -23.45
N HIS A 246 3.80 -7.61 -22.43
CA HIS A 246 2.40 -7.29 -22.10
C HIS A 246 2.28 -5.88 -21.52
N SER A 247 1.12 -5.25 -21.74
CA SER A 247 0.88 -3.85 -21.41
C SER A 247 1.00 -3.56 -19.91
N ASP A 248 0.66 -4.52 -19.06
CA ASP A 248 0.77 -4.43 -17.61
C ASP A 248 2.21 -4.57 -17.08
N HIS A 249 3.19 -4.84 -17.95
CA HIS A 249 4.62 -4.87 -17.64
C HIS A 249 5.40 -3.71 -18.26
N ILE A 250 4.84 -3.01 -19.25
CA ILE A 250 5.55 -1.94 -19.99
C ILE A 250 4.83 -0.59 -19.99
N GLY A 251 3.56 -0.55 -19.58
CA GLY A 251 2.66 0.59 -19.85
C GLY A 251 3.12 1.93 -19.27
N ASP A 252 3.87 1.92 -18.17
CA ASP A 252 4.42 3.13 -17.53
C ASP A 252 5.85 3.46 -17.99
N LEU A 253 6.48 2.70 -18.91
CA LEU A 253 7.91 2.84 -19.22
C LEU A 253 8.30 4.25 -19.67
N GLY A 254 7.45 4.91 -20.47
CA GLY A 254 7.67 6.30 -20.89
C GLY A 254 7.59 7.29 -19.72
N GLU A 255 6.65 7.09 -18.80
CA GLU A 255 6.50 7.91 -17.59
C GLU A 255 7.67 7.67 -16.64
N LEU A 256 8.08 6.42 -16.41
CA LEU A 256 9.25 6.08 -15.62
C LEU A 256 10.52 6.74 -16.17
N ASN A 257 10.72 6.73 -17.50
CA ASN A 257 11.84 7.42 -18.12
C ASN A 257 11.83 8.92 -17.80
N LEU A 258 10.68 9.56 -17.93
CA LEU A 258 10.52 10.98 -17.63
C LEU A 258 10.80 11.28 -16.15
N GLN A 259 10.21 10.50 -15.24
CA GLN A 259 10.29 10.72 -13.79
C GLN A 259 11.64 10.35 -13.17
N THR A 260 12.48 9.64 -13.91
CA THR A 260 13.89 9.42 -13.55
C THR A 260 14.80 10.48 -14.19
N TRP A 261 14.45 11.01 -15.38
CA TRP A 261 15.19 12.11 -16.03
C TRP A 261 15.00 13.46 -15.34
N VAL A 262 13.77 13.83 -14.96
CA VAL A 262 13.43 15.12 -14.34
C VAL A 262 14.26 15.41 -13.06
N PRO A 263 14.48 14.44 -12.16
CA PRO A 263 15.34 14.65 -10.98
C PRO A 263 16.85 14.64 -11.27
N GLY A 264 17.27 14.43 -12.52
CA GLY A 264 18.67 14.56 -12.95
C GLY A 264 19.43 13.25 -13.15
N ARG A 265 18.78 12.17 -13.61
CA ARG A 265 19.49 10.94 -13.99
C ARG A 265 20.64 11.25 -15.00
N PRO A 266 21.87 10.74 -14.75
CA PRO A 266 23.07 11.22 -15.43
C PRO A 266 23.30 10.66 -16.84
N ALA A 267 22.48 9.70 -17.28
CA ALA A 267 22.63 9.01 -18.57
C ALA A 267 21.26 8.62 -19.13
N PRO A 268 21.15 8.28 -20.43
CA PRO A 268 19.96 7.61 -20.97
C PRO A 268 19.59 6.35 -20.18
N LEU A 269 18.29 6.03 -20.08
CA LEU A 269 17.84 4.87 -19.33
C LEU A 269 18.04 3.59 -20.13
N ALA A 270 18.87 2.69 -19.62
CA ALA A 270 19.03 1.37 -20.20
C ALA A 270 17.77 0.52 -19.95
N VAL A 271 17.23 -0.09 -21.01
CA VAL A 271 16.10 -1.02 -20.95
C VAL A 271 16.53 -2.36 -21.49
N TYR A 272 16.56 -3.35 -20.62
CA TYR A 272 16.90 -4.72 -20.94
C TYR A 272 15.63 -5.51 -21.18
N GLY A 273 15.65 -6.40 -22.16
CA GLY A 273 14.51 -7.26 -22.48
C GLY A 273 14.88 -8.24 -23.59
N GLY A 274 13.95 -9.13 -23.92
CA GLY A 274 14.15 -10.07 -25.03
C GLY A 274 14.28 -9.40 -26.39
N PRO A 275 14.61 -10.19 -27.43
CA PRO A 275 14.43 -9.80 -28.83
C PRO A 275 13.12 -9.03 -29.07
N GLY A 276 13.23 -7.83 -29.65
CA GLY A 276 12.10 -6.93 -29.86
C GLY A 276 12.02 -5.76 -28.86
N VAL A 277 12.87 -5.73 -27.83
CA VAL A 277 12.94 -4.60 -26.87
C VAL A 277 13.25 -3.28 -27.58
N GLU A 278 13.99 -3.30 -28.69
CA GLU A 278 14.25 -2.14 -29.53
C GLU A 278 12.96 -1.51 -30.03
N GLN A 279 12.00 -2.32 -30.50
CA GLN A 279 10.71 -1.82 -30.96
C GLN A 279 9.92 -1.14 -29.84
N VAL A 280 9.95 -1.71 -28.63
CA VAL A 280 9.31 -1.13 -27.44
C VAL A 280 9.95 0.22 -27.11
N VAL A 281 11.28 0.25 -27.01
CA VAL A 281 12.06 1.45 -26.68
C VAL A 281 11.86 2.55 -27.71
N ASP A 282 11.95 2.23 -29.00
CA ASP A 282 11.76 3.18 -30.10
C ASP A 282 10.34 3.74 -30.10
N GLY A 283 9.32 2.90 -29.83
CA GLY A 283 7.93 3.31 -29.69
C GLY A 283 7.72 4.35 -28.57
N PHE A 284 8.25 4.09 -27.37
CA PHE A 284 8.16 5.04 -26.27
C PHE A 284 9.02 6.30 -26.50
N ASN A 285 10.21 6.15 -27.09
CA ASN A 285 11.04 7.29 -27.47
C ASN A 285 10.30 8.20 -28.45
N LEU A 286 9.63 7.64 -29.46
CA LEU A 286 8.82 8.38 -30.43
C LEU A 286 7.64 9.08 -29.73
N ALA A 287 6.85 8.34 -28.94
CA ALA A 287 5.67 8.86 -28.27
C ALA A 287 5.98 10.05 -27.34
N TYR A 288 7.12 10.03 -26.63
CA TYR A 288 7.53 11.08 -25.70
C TYR A 288 8.45 12.15 -26.31
N ALA A 289 8.74 12.10 -27.62
CA ALA A 289 9.71 13.01 -28.25
C ALA A 289 9.32 14.49 -28.12
N GLN A 290 8.04 14.81 -28.30
CA GLN A 290 7.53 16.18 -28.17
C GLN A 290 7.64 16.69 -26.73
N ASP A 291 7.23 15.91 -25.74
CA ASP A 291 7.29 16.29 -24.32
C ASP A 291 8.74 16.60 -23.88
N ARG A 292 9.70 15.74 -24.24
CA ARG A 292 11.12 15.98 -23.93
C ARG A 292 11.66 17.26 -24.58
N GLY A 293 11.24 17.53 -25.82
CA GLY A 293 11.55 18.76 -26.53
C GLY A 293 11.00 20.00 -25.81
N TYR A 294 9.72 19.98 -25.43
CA TYR A 294 9.08 21.10 -24.72
C TYR A 294 9.73 21.37 -23.37
N ARG A 295 10.05 20.32 -22.60
CA ARG A 295 10.72 20.46 -21.29
C ARG A 295 12.11 21.05 -21.42
N THR A 296 12.90 20.60 -22.39
CA THR A 296 14.21 21.18 -22.66
C THR A 296 14.09 22.64 -23.06
N ALA A 297 13.17 22.97 -23.97
CA ALA A 297 12.97 24.35 -24.42
C ALA A 297 12.51 25.28 -23.28
N HIS A 298 11.68 24.78 -22.36
CA HIS A 298 11.16 25.56 -21.24
C HIS A 298 12.15 25.68 -20.06
N HIS A 299 12.87 24.60 -19.70
CA HIS A 299 13.75 24.56 -18.54
C HIS A 299 15.25 24.71 -18.86
N THR A 300 15.60 24.82 -20.15
CA THR A 300 16.96 24.80 -20.71
C THR A 300 17.65 23.43 -20.70
N ALA A 301 18.62 23.25 -21.60
CA ALA A 301 19.44 22.05 -21.68
C ALA A 301 20.35 21.83 -20.46
N ALA A 302 20.56 22.84 -19.61
CA ALA A 302 21.34 22.69 -18.39
C ALA A 302 20.56 21.94 -17.30
N ILE A 303 19.24 22.17 -17.21
CA ILE A 303 18.37 21.50 -16.23
C ILE A 303 17.78 20.21 -16.81
N MET A 304 17.38 20.24 -18.08
CA MET A 304 16.76 19.14 -18.79
C MET A 304 17.61 18.78 -20.02
N PRO A 305 18.77 18.11 -19.85
CA PRO A 305 19.67 17.81 -20.95
C PRO A 305 19.07 16.76 -21.90
N PRO A 306 18.94 17.05 -23.21
CA PRO A 306 18.41 16.09 -24.19
C PRO A 306 19.22 14.79 -24.24
N ALA A 307 20.53 14.88 -24.01
CA ALA A 307 21.48 13.78 -24.10
C ALA A 307 21.21 12.64 -23.10
N THR A 308 20.46 12.88 -22.01
CA THR A 308 20.12 11.85 -21.01
C THR A 308 18.63 11.51 -20.99
N SER A 309 17.85 12.11 -21.89
CA SER A 309 16.39 12.10 -21.85
C SER A 309 15.74 10.85 -22.44
N THR A 310 16.49 10.05 -23.20
CA THR A 310 15.97 8.90 -23.97
C THR A 310 16.13 7.57 -23.24
N LEU A 311 15.35 6.59 -23.72
CA LEU A 311 15.54 5.17 -23.44
C LEU A 311 16.58 4.59 -24.42
N VAL A 312 17.37 3.61 -23.96
CA VAL A 312 18.35 2.87 -24.79
C VAL A 312 18.10 1.37 -24.61
N ALA A 313 17.77 0.69 -25.70
CA ALA A 313 17.52 -0.74 -25.71
C ALA A 313 18.81 -1.56 -25.49
N ARG A 314 18.68 -2.64 -24.71
CA ARG A 314 19.71 -3.64 -24.40
C ARG A 314 19.12 -5.04 -24.60
N PRO A 315 19.06 -5.54 -25.84
CA PRO A 315 18.52 -6.87 -26.12
C PRO A 315 19.31 -7.97 -25.42
N ILE A 316 18.58 -8.91 -24.81
CA ILE A 316 19.15 -10.08 -24.13
C ILE A 316 18.99 -11.30 -25.03
N ALA A 317 20.11 -11.77 -25.57
CA ALA A 317 20.16 -13.07 -26.25
C ALA A 317 20.51 -14.17 -25.24
N LEU A 318 19.61 -15.13 -25.04
CA LEU A 318 19.91 -16.34 -24.28
C LEU A 318 20.61 -17.36 -25.18
N PRO A 319 21.53 -18.19 -24.64
CA PRO A 319 22.18 -19.26 -25.39
C PRO A 319 21.16 -20.23 -25.98
N ALA A 320 21.55 -21.03 -26.98
CA ALA A 320 20.69 -22.06 -27.54
C ALA A 320 20.23 -23.05 -26.45
N ALA A 321 19.01 -23.57 -26.59
CA ALA A 321 18.46 -24.53 -25.64
C ALA A 321 19.32 -25.79 -25.60
N THR A 322 19.73 -26.18 -24.39
CA THR A 322 20.39 -27.47 -24.12
C THR A 322 19.47 -28.27 -23.21
N GLN A 323 19.19 -29.52 -23.57
CA GLN A 323 18.20 -30.33 -22.87
C GLN A 323 18.51 -30.42 -21.37
N GLY A 324 17.54 -30.07 -20.53
CA GLY A 324 17.66 -30.11 -19.07
C GLY A 324 18.49 -28.99 -18.44
N GLN A 325 18.99 -28.02 -19.22
CA GLN A 325 19.74 -26.88 -18.70
C GLN A 325 18.93 -25.58 -18.77
N PRO A 326 18.91 -24.77 -17.70
CA PRO A 326 18.34 -23.43 -17.77
C PRO A 326 19.09 -22.55 -18.75
N ARG A 327 18.36 -21.87 -19.63
CA ARG A 327 18.92 -20.82 -20.48
C ARG A 327 19.05 -19.55 -19.67
N THR A 328 20.28 -19.08 -19.49
CA THR A 328 20.58 -17.89 -18.68
C THR A 328 21.63 -17.02 -19.35
N ALA A 329 21.63 -15.72 -19.02
CA ALA A 329 22.66 -14.78 -19.44
C ALA A 329 22.92 -13.75 -18.34
N VAL A 330 24.19 -13.48 -18.03
CA VAL A 330 24.56 -12.38 -17.12
C VAL A 330 24.45 -11.08 -17.89
N ILE A 331 23.59 -10.16 -17.42
CA ILE A 331 23.33 -8.87 -18.09
C ILE A 331 24.00 -7.70 -17.38
N HIS A 332 24.40 -7.88 -16.13
CA HIS A 332 25.14 -6.91 -15.33
C HIS A 332 26.00 -7.64 -14.32
N ASP A 333 27.25 -7.20 -14.16
CA ASP A 333 28.15 -7.63 -13.09
C ASP A 333 29.14 -6.50 -12.79
N ASP A 334 29.06 -5.91 -11.60
CA ASP A 334 30.02 -4.91 -11.12
C ASP A 334 30.88 -5.41 -9.95
N GLY A 335 30.97 -6.73 -9.78
CA GLY A 335 31.68 -7.38 -8.68
C GLY A 335 30.95 -7.31 -7.33
N GLN A 336 29.90 -6.50 -7.21
CA GLN A 336 29.05 -6.42 -6.01
C GLN A 336 27.65 -6.93 -6.28
N MET A 337 27.05 -6.48 -7.38
CA MET A 337 25.75 -6.91 -7.90
C MET A 337 25.97 -7.68 -9.21
N ARG A 338 25.45 -8.90 -9.25
CA ARG A 338 25.28 -9.68 -10.48
C ARG A 338 23.79 -9.82 -10.79
N ILE A 339 23.40 -9.51 -12.02
CA ILE A 339 22.04 -9.70 -12.52
C ILE A 339 22.07 -10.71 -13.66
N THR A 340 21.29 -11.77 -13.52
CA THR A 340 21.19 -12.86 -14.49
C THR A 340 19.77 -12.95 -15.01
N ALA A 341 19.60 -12.81 -16.32
CA ALA A 341 18.36 -13.10 -17.01
C ALA A 341 18.21 -14.62 -17.18
N ILE A 342 17.00 -15.13 -16.97
CA ILE A 342 16.66 -16.55 -16.98
C ILE A 342 15.44 -16.73 -17.89
N GLU A 343 15.45 -17.71 -18.79
CA GLU A 343 14.25 -18.06 -19.55
C GLU A 343 13.12 -18.54 -18.62
N THR A 344 11.91 -18.07 -18.90
CA THR A 344 10.70 -18.57 -18.26
C THR A 344 9.64 -18.98 -19.29
N ASN A 345 8.57 -19.65 -18.86
CA ASN A 345 7.55 -20.19 -19.77
C ASN A 345 6.20 -19.49 -19.64
N HIS A 346 5.94 -18.57 -20.55
CA HIS A 346 4.69 -17.80 -20.65
C HIS A 346 4.08 -17.89 -22.05
N ALA A 347 4.16 -19.07 -22.69
CA ALA A 347 3.67 -19.26 -24.05
C ALA A 347 2.18 -18.86 -24.18
N PRO A 348 1.78 -18.19 -25.29
CA PRO A 348 2.54 -17.96 -26.51
C PRO A 348 3.52 -16.77 -26.47
N VAL A 349 3.60 -16.05 -25.35
CA VAL A 349 4.58 -14.97 -25.18
C VAL A 349 5.99 -15.57 -25.11
N ALA A 350 6.77 -15.32 -26.16
CA ALA A 350 8.13 -15.82 -26.26
C ALA A 350 9.04 -14.80 -26.97
N PRO A 351 10.24 -14.55 -26.44
CA PRO A 351 10.76 -15.06 -25.17
C PRO A 351 10.19 -14.30 -23.95
N ALA A 352 10.08 -14.99 -22.82
CA ALA A 352 9.76 -14.42 -21.51
C ALA A 352 10.93 -14.67 -20.55
N TYR A 353 11.15 -13.74 -19.62
CA TYR A 353 12.32 -13.73 -18.74
C TYR A 353 11.94 -13.59 -17.27
N ALA A 354 12.68 -14.29 -16.43
CA ALA A 354 12.87 -14.00 -15.02
C ALA A 354 14.23 -13.32 -14.81
N TYR A 355 14.41 -12.66 -13.66
CA TYR A 355 15.66 -12.01 -13.29
C TYR A 355 16.12 -12.44 -11.90
N ARG A 356 17.36 -12.90 -11.81
CA ARG A 356 18.04 -13.20 -10.55
C ARG A 356 19.05 -12.10 -10.23
N PHE A 357 18.99 -11.62 -9.00
CA PHE A 357 19.93 -10.66 -8.41
C PHE A 357 20.74 -11.37 -7.34
N ASP A 358 22.05 -11.25 -7.41
CA ASP A 358 22.97 -11.69 -6.35
C ASP A 358 23.79 -10.46 -5.90
N TYR A 359 23.65 -10.07 -4.63
CA TYR A 359 24.32 -8.93 -4.04
C TYR A 359 25.00 -9.30 -2.72
N ARG A 360 26.34 -9.36 -2.73
CA ARG A 360 27.16 -9.62 -1.52
C ARG A 360 26.65 -10.78 -0.64
N GLY A 361 26.31 -11.90 -1.28
CA GLY A 361 25.82 -13.12 -0.62
C GLY A 361 24.32 -13.14 -0.30
N ARG A 362 23.56 -12.11 -0.68
CA ARG A 362 22.09 -12.09 -0.67
C ARG A 362 21.52 -12.27 -2.07
N SER A 363 20.34 -12.85 -2.19
CA SER A 363 19.78 -13.16 -3.51
C SER A 363 18.25 -13.02 -3.61
N LEU A 364 17.79 -12.62 -4.80
CA LEU A 364 16.38 -12.47 -5.16
C LEU A 364 16.17 -13.04 -6.56
N VAL A 365 15.08 -13.76 -6.78
CA VAL A 365 14.57 -14.06 -8.11
C VAL A 365 13.20 -13.42 -8.28
N VAL A 366 12.99 -12.71 -9.39
CA VAL A 366 11.69 -12.18 -9.84
C VAL A 366 11.30 -12.95 -11.08
N THR A 367 10.19 -13.69 -11.04
CA THR A 367 9.85 -14.67 -12.10
C THR A 367 9.38 -14.03 -13.41
N GLY A 368 8.83 -12.81 -13.37
CA GLY A 368 7.91 -12.38 -14.41
C GLY A 368 6.69 -13.30 -14.46
N ASP A 369 6.01 -13.33 -15.60
CA ASP A 369 4.91 -14.25 -15.79
C ASP A 369 5.42 -15.59 -16.28
N THR A 370 4.88 -16.68 -15.76
CA THR A 370 5.31 -18.05 -16.02
C THR A 370 4.27 -19.08 -15.62
N THR A 371 4.37 -20.25 -16.21
CA THR A 371 3.83 -21.52 -15.70
C THR A 371 4.83 -22.19 -14.73
N ALA A 372 4.44 -23.32 -14.12
CA ALA A 372 5.40 -24.17 -13.42
C ALA A 372 6.50 -24.64 -14.39
N TYR A 373 7.72 -24.14 -14.22
CA TYR A 373 8.80 -24.32 -15.19
C TYR A 373 10.12 -24.75 -14.52
N ALA A 374 10.46 -26.03 -14.67
CA ALA A 374 11.62 -26.63 -13.99
C ALA A 374 12.97 -25.96 -14.29
N PRO A 375 13.26 -25.47 -15.51
CA PRO A 375 14.51 -24.73 -15.77
C PRO A 375 14.63 -23.44 -14.96
N LEU A 376 13.54 -22.66 -14.82
CA LEU A 376 13.50 -21.49 -13.95
C LEU A 376 13.76 -21.88 -12.49
N THR A 377 13.09 -22.93 -11.99
CA THR A 377 13.31 -23.44 -10.64
C THR A 377 14.76 -23.85 -10.42
N ALA A 378 15.40 -24.51 -11.38
CA ALA A 378 16.79 -24.94 -11.29
C ALA A 378 17.78 -23.75 -11.29
N ALA A 379 17.53 -22.70 -12.09
CA ALA A 379 18.33 -21.47 -12.08
C ALA A 379 18.14 -20.65 -10.78
N SER A 380 17.04 -20.87 -10.08
CA SER A 380 16.67 -20.16 -8.85
C SER A 380 17.19 -20.81 -7.57
N ARG A 381 17.97 -21.89 -7.68
CA ARG A 381 18.46 -22.64 -6.52
C ARG A 381 19.21 -21.75 -5.53
N GLY A 382 18.84 -21.90 -4.26
CA GLY A 382 19.45 -21.21 -3.12
C GLY A 382 19.13 -19.71 -3.02
N ALA A 383 18.09 -19.23 -3.72
CA ALA A 383 17.65 -17.84 -3.59
C ALA A 383 17.16 -17.53 -2.15
N ASP A 384 17.45 -16.35 -1.60
CA ASP A 384 16.82 -15.94 -0.34
C ASP A 384 15.33 -15.68 -0.55
N ILE A 385 14.96 -14.95 -1.60
CA ILE A 385 13.57 -14.72 -1.99
C ILE A 385 13.31 -15.27 -3.40
N PHE A 386 12.29 -16.11 -3.51
CA PHE A 386 11.66 -16.49 -4.77
C PHE A 386 10.36 -15.68 -4.92
N MET A 387 10.39 -14.63 -5.73
CA MET A 387 9.27 -13.72 -5.95
C MET A 387 8.52 -14.13 -7.22
N SER A 388 7.36 -14.74 -7.04
CA SER A 388 6.58 -15.40 -8.10
C SER A 388 5.30 -14.63 -8.43
N GLU A 389 4.95 -14.58 -9.71
CA GLU A 389 3.57 -14.31 -10.12
C GLU A 389 2.61 -15.38 -9.54
N ALA A 390 1.31 -15.09 -9.49
CA ALA A 390 0.31 -16.07 -9.09
C ALA A 390 -1.08 -15.82 -9.67
N LEU A 391 -1.62 -16.85 -10.33
CA LEU A 391 -3.02 -16.94 -10.74
C LEU A 391 -3.80 -17.93 -9.88
N ASN A 392 -4.82 -17.44 -9.15
CA ASN A 392 -5.76 -18.30 -8.45
C ASN A 392 -6.79 -18.87 -9.44
N ARG A 393 -6.53 -20.11 -9.90
CA ARG A 393 -7.35 -20.79 -10.91
C ARG A 393 -8.81 -20.99 -10.47
N GLU A 394 -9.08 -21.20 -9.18
CA GLU A 394 -10.46 -21.37 -8.69
C GLU A 394 -11.26 -20.07 -8.82
N MET A 395 -10.66 -18.95 -8.41
CA MET A 395 -11.28 -17.63 -8.55
C MET A 395 -11.52 -17.27 -10.02
N VAL A 396 -10.54 -17.53 -10.90
CA VAL A 396 -10.68 -17.28 -12.34
C VAL A 396 -11.79 -18.14 -12.96
N ARG A 397 -11.94 -19.42 -12.56
CA ARG A 397 -13.07 -20.26 -13.00
C ARG A 397 -14.42 -19.71 -12.55
N THR A 398 -14.50 -19.19 -11.32
CA THR A 398 -15.73 -18.52 -10.85
C THR A 398 -16.04 -17.29 -11.71
N MET A 399 -15.02 -16.49 -12.07
CA MET A 399 -15.18 -15.34 -12.95
C MET A 399 -15.60 -15.74 -14.36
N GLU A 400 -15.02 -16.82 -14.91
CA GLU A 400 -15.40 -17.40 -16.19
C GLU A 400 -16.87 -17.80 -16.21
N ALA A 401 -17.30 -18.63 -15.24
CA ALA A 401 -18.67 -19.11 -15.13
C ALA A 401 -19.65 -17.93 -14.99
N THR A 402 -19.35 -16.98 -14.10
CA THR A 402 -20.16 -15.77 -13.92
C THR A 402 -20.28 -14.96 -15.23
N ALA A 403 -19.18 -14.82 -15.97
CA ALA A 403 -19.19 -14.12 -17.25
C ALA A 403 -20.06 -14.81 -18.30
N ARG A 404 -20.13 -16.16 -18.29
CA ARG A 404 -21.06 -16.93 -19.14
C ARG A 404 -22.51 -16.67 -18.72
N ASP A 405 -22.79 -16.73 -17.42
CA ASP A 405 -24.14 -16.55 -16.87
C ASP A 405 -24.74 -15.16 -17.17
N VAL A 406 -23.91 -14.12 -17.17
CA VAL A 406 -24.33 -12.74 -17.48
C VAL A 406 -24.16 -12.38 -18.95
N SER A 407 -24.06 -13.37 -19.85
CA SER A 407 -23.96 -13.18 -21.31
C SER A 407 -22.79 -12.28 -21.75
N LYS A 408 -21.61 -12.43 -21.12
CA LYS A 408 -20.35 -11.77 -21.52
C LYS A 408 -19.35 -12.77 -22.12
N PRO A 409 -19.62 -13.30 -23.34
CA PRO A 409 -18.83 -14.39 -23.92
C PRO A 409 -17.37 -14.04 -24.15
N ARG A 410 -17.04 -12.78 -24.51
CA ARG A 410 -15.66 -12.33 -24.69
C ARG A 410 -14.86 -12.38 -23.38
N ILE A 411 -15.48 -11.96 -22.27
CA ILE A 411 -14.83 -12.00 -20.96
C ILE A 411 -14.67 -13.45 -20.50
N ALA A 412 -15.70 -14.28 -20.68
CA ALA A 412 -15.60 -15.70 -20.37
C ALA A 412 -14.46 -16.38 -21.14
N HIS A 413 -14.31 -16.10 -22.44
CA HIS A 413 -13.22 -16.66 -23.23
C HIS A 413 -11.85 -16.20 -22.74
N ILE A 414 -11.68 -14.91 -22.43
CA ILE A 414 -10.42 -14.42 -21.85
C ILE A 414 -10.13 -15.11 -20.51
N MET A 415 -11.11 -15.24 -19.62
CA MET A 415 -10.92 -15.95 -18.33
C MET A 415 -10.61 -17.43 -18.51
N HIS A 416 -11.09 -18.05 -19.59
CA HIS A 416 -10.74 -19.42 -19.95
C HIS A 416 -9.26 -19.51 -20.35
N ASP A 417 -8.84 -18.66 -21.29
CA ASP A 417 -7.51 -18.70 -21.91
C ASP A 417 -6.39 -18.34 -20.92
N ILE A 418 -6.66 -17.53 -19.88
CA ILE A 418 -5.62 -17.20 -18.88
C ILE A 418 -5.27 -18.30 -17.90
N GLN A 419 -6.00 -19.41 -17.87
CA GLN A 419 -5.82 -20.40 -16.81
C GLN A 419 -4.59 -21.30 -16.98
N ASP A 420 -4.03 -21.44 -18.19
CA ASP A 420 -3.01 -22.45 -18.51
C ASP A 420 -1.62 -21.89 -18.81
N TYR A 421 -1.46 -20.57 -18.94
CA TYR A 421 -0.16 -19.92 -19.18
C TYR A 421 0.40 -19.11 -17.98
N HIS A 422 -0.23 -19.26 -16.80
CA HIS A 422 0.19 -18.70 -15.51
C HIS A 422 0.38 -19.78 -14.43
N ILE A 423 1.13 -19.48 -13.38
CA ILE A 423 1.44 -20.37 -12.26
C ILE A 423 0.45 -20.14 -11.12
N SER A 424 -0.04 -21.20 -10.48
CA SER A 424 -0.91 -21.06 -9.31
C SER A 424 -0.10 -20.82 -8.02
N PRO A 425 -0.71 -20.28 -6.94
CA PRO A 425 -0.05 -20.14 -5.64
C PRO A 425 0.60 -21.44 -5.13
N LYS A 426 -0.07 -22.58 -5.31
CA LYS A 426 0.45 -23.90 -4.89
C LYS A 426 1.64 -24.34 -5.74
N GLU A 427 1.58 -24.14 -7.05
CA GLU A 427 2.68 -24.45 -7.96
C GLU A 427 3.89 -23.54 -7.68
N ALA A 428 3.67 -22.25 -7.40
CA ALA A 428 4.71 -21.31 -6.98
C ALA A 428 5.38 -21.73 -5.67
N ALA A 429 4.60 -22.20 -4.69
CA ALA A 429 5.13 -22.75 -3.45
C ALA A 429 5.97 -24.02 -3.67
N GLN A 430 5.52 -24.93 -4.53
CA GLN A 430 6.29 -26.12 -4.91
C GLN A 430 7.60 -25.75 -5.62
N ALA A 431 7.56 -24.77 -6.53
CA ALA A 431 8.76 -24.27 -7.20
C ALA A 431 9.74 -23.63 -6.21
N ALA A 432 9.26 -22.80 -5.28
CA ALA A 432 10.09 -22.20 -4.24
C ALA A 432 10.73 -23.25 -3.32
N ASN A 433 9.98 -24.30 -2.95
CA ASN A 433 10.51 -25.43 -2.17
C ASN A 433 11.61 -26.19 -2.94
N GLN A 434 11.38 -26.49 -4.22
CA GLN A 434 12.35 -27.18 -5.07
C GLN A 434 13.60 -26.33 -5.34
N ALA A 435 13.45 -25.02 -5.42
CA ALA A 435 14.58 -24.08 -5.47
C ALA A 435 15.33 -23.98 -4.13
N GLY A 436 14.78 -24.50 -3.04
CA GLY A 436 15.34 -24.32 -1.70
C GLY A 436 15.33 -22.86 -1.26
N ALA A 437 14.34 -22.08 -1.73
CA ALA A 437 14.24 -20.67 -1.40
C ALA A 437 13.86 -20.46 0.07
N ARG A 438 14.46 -19.46 0.73
CA ARG A 438 14.14 -19.17 2.14
C ARG A 438 12.74 -18.59 2.29
N MET A 439 12.30 -17.74 1.37
CA MET A 439 10.98 -17.13 1.38
C MET A 439 10.35 -17.13 -0.01
N LEU A 440 9.06 -17.44 -0.08
CA LEU A 440 8.22 -17.22 -1.25
C LEU A 440 7.52 -15.87 -1.11
N VAL A 441 7.57 -15.02 -2.14
CA VAL A 441 6.74 -13.81 -2.18
C VAL A 441 5.85 -13.86 -3.41
N LEU A 442 4.53 -13.83 -3.20
CA LEU A 442 3.57 -13.79 -4.31
C LEU A 442 3.30 -12.33 -4.69
N TYR A 443 3.52 -11.99 -5.96
CA TYR A 443 3.13 -10.72 -6.58
C TYR A 443 2.39 -11.02 -7.89
N HIS A 444 2.03 -10.00 -8.68
CA HIS A 444 1.27 -10.17 -9.93
C HIS A 444 0.03 -11.07 -9.74
N LEU A 445 -0.87 -10.61 -8.86
CA LEU A 445 -1.93 -11.45 -8.31
C LEU A 445 -3.15 -11.44 -9.24
N ILE A 446 -3.55 -12.62 -9.73
CA ILE A 446 -4.68 -12.81 -10.66
C ILE A 446 -5.80 -13.65 -10.02
N PRO A 447 -6.98 -13.09 -9.76
CA PRO A 447 -7.27 -11.67 -9.63
C PRO A 447 -6.65 -11.07 -8.35
N ALA A 448 -6.53 -9.75 -8.29
CA ALA A 448 -5.99 -9.05 -7.13
C ALA A 448 -6.88 -9.22 -5.87
N PRO A 449 -6.33 -9.72 -4.74
CA PRO A 449 -7.08 -9.87 -3.51
C PRO A 449 -7.03 -8.59 -2.64
N ASP A 450 -8.02 -7.70 -2.83
CA ASP A 450 -8.03 -6.34 -2.26
C ASP A 450 -8.70 -6.19 -0.88
N ASN A 451 -9.17 -7.30 -0.32
CA ASN A 451 -9.71 -7.37 1.05
C ASN A 451 -9.34 -8.70 1.72
N ALA A 452 -9.52 -8.79 3.04
CA ALA A 452 -9.12 -9.94 3.84
C ALA A 452 -9.77 -11.26 3.39
N ILE A 453 -11.03 -11.21 2.94
CA ILE A 453 -11.75 -12.41 2.47
C ILE A 453 -11.12 -12.92 1.18
N LEU A 454 -10.90 -12.03 0.20
CA LEU A 454 -10.28 -12.41 -1.06
C LEU A 454 -8.86 -12.92 -0.86
N LYS A 455 -8.08 -12.33 0.06
CA LYS A 455 -6.74 -12.84 0.41
C LYS A 455 -6.80 -14.26 0.98
N SER A 456 -7.73 -14.50 1.91
CA SER A 456 -7.95 -15.82 2.48
C SER A 456 -8.33 -16.86 1.42
N ILE A 457 -9.16 -16.49 0.44
CA ILE A 457 -9.50 -17.35 -0.71
C ILE A 457 -8.25 -17.58 -1.58
N PHE A 458 -7.50 -16.52 -1.87
CA PHE A 458 -6.35 -16.55 -2.75
C PHE A 458 -5.27 -17.51 -2.27
N THR A 459 -5.06 -17.59 -0.94
CA THR A 459 -3.99 -18.39 -0.31
C THR A 459 -4.44 -19.77 0.19
N ARG A 460 -5.63 -20.25 -0.20
CA ARG A 460 -6.14 -21.56 0.24
C ARG A 460 -5.19 -22.71 -0.11
N GLY A 461 -4.81 -23.48 0.90
CA GLY A 461 -3.92 -24.63 0.79
C GLY A 461 -2.49 -24.28 0.40
N LEU A 462 -2.08 -23.02 0.55
CA LEU A 462 -0.69 -22.60 0.39
C LEU A 462 0.18 -23.19 1.52
N ASP A 463 -0.32 -23.18 2.75
CA ASP A 463 0.36 -23.78 3.91
C ASP A 463 0.50 -25.31 3.81
N ASP A 464 -0.39 -25.99 3.06
CA ASP A 464 -0.26 -27.41 2.75
C ASP A 464 0.94 -27.68 1.82
N ALA A 465 1.24 -26.73 0.92
CA ALA A 465 2.33 -26.84 -0.03
C ALA A 465 3.66 -26.33 0.55
N ARG A 466 3.63 -25.28 1.39
CA ARG A 466 4.79 -24.69 2.05
C ARG A 466 4.37 -24.16 3.42
N GLN A 467 4.83 -24.81 4.47
CA GLN A 467 4.52 -24.39 5.85
C GLN A 467 5.30 -23.13 6.22
N GLY A 468 4.61 -21.98 6.25
CA GLY A 468 5.23 -20.70 6.60
C GLY A 468 6.24 -20.18 5.57
N ASP A 469 6.93 -19.10 5.92
CA ASP A 469 7.95 -18.45 5.07
C ASP A 469 7.46 -18.11 3.65
N TRP A 470 6.22 -17.63 3.57
CA TRP A 470 5.65 -17.02 2.39
C TRP A 470 4.95 -15.71 2.74
N ASP A 471 4.87 -14.80 1.77
CA ASP A 471 4.15 -13.54 1.90
C ASP A 471 3.32 -13.25 0.65
N LEU A 472 2.19 -12.56 0.83
CA LEU A 472 1.31 -12.11 -0.24
C LEU A 472 1.49 -10.60 -0.39
N ALA A 473 2.32 -10.20 -1.34
CA ALA A 473 2.76 -8.81 -1.44
C ALA A 473 1.62 -7.84 -1.75
N GLU A 474 1.78 -6.63 -1.23
CA GLU A 474 1.00 -5.44 -1.59
C GLU A 474 1.91 -4.35 -2.14
N ASP A 475 1.31 -3.36 -2.81
CA ASP A 475 2.00 -2.14 -3.17
C ASP A 475 2.63 -1.45 -1.95
N GLY A 476 3.93 -1.26 -2.02
CA GLY A 476 4.75 -0.70 -0.94
C GLY A 476 5.22 -1.74 0.08
N SER A 477 5.06 -3.04 -0.18
CA SER A 477 5.78 -4.08 0.58
C SER A 477 7.27 -3.91 0.37
N LEU A 478 8.05 -4.03 1.45
CA LEU A 478 9.49 -3.83 1.45
C LEU A 478 10.17 -5.03 2.13
N TYR A 479 11.07 -5.69 1.41
CA TYR A 479 11.91 -6.76 1.92
C TYR A 479 13.34 -6.24 2.03
N THR A 480 13.91 -6.27 3.23
CA THR A 480 15.30 -5.88 3.48
C THR A 480 16.12 -7.11 3.86
N LEU A 481 17.18 -7.36 3.10
CA LEU A 481 18.09 -8.50 3.23
C LEU A 481 19.47 -7.98 3.65
N PRO A 482 19.78 -7.89 4.96
CA PRO A 482 21.09 -7.44 5.44
C PRO A 482 22.23 -8.35 4.96
N VAL A 483 23.31 -7.74 4.48
CA VAL A 483 24.55 -8.43 4.09
C VAL A 483 25.18 -9.10 5.31
N GLY A 484 25.72 -10.31 5.13
CA GLY A 484 26.31 -11.09 6.22
C GLY A 484 25.28 -11.71 7.19
N SER A 485 24.00 -11.72 6.81
CA SER A 485 22.90 -12.33 7.56
C SER A 485 22.02 -13.18 6.65
N THR A 486 21.30 -14.12 7.25
CA THR A 486 20.24 -14.89 6.59
C THR A 486 18.84 -14.31 6.80
N GLU A 487 18.74 -13.26 7.62
CA GLU A 487 17.48 -12.61 7.98
C GLU A 487 16.83 -11.95 6.75
N ILE A 488 15.51 -12.03 6.66
CA ILE A 488 14.68 -11.28 5.71
C ILE A 488 13.71 -10.44 6.54
N ARG A 489 13.87 -9.12 6.52
CA ARG A 489 13.01 -8.18 7.25
C ARG A 489 11.88 -7.73 6.34
N ILE A 490 10.65 -8.03 6.72
CA ILE A 490 9.44 -7.60 6.02
C ILE A 490 8.98 -6.28 6.63
N GLY A 491 8.67 -5.30 5.79
CA GLY A 491 8.20 -3.98 6.19
C GLY A 491 7.41 -3.29 5.09
N ARG A 492 7.26 -1.97 5.22
CA ARG A 492 6.62 -1.12 4.22
C ARG A 492 7.51 0.04 3.83
N VAL A 493 7.44 0.44 2.57
CA VAL A 493 8.05 1.69 2.11
C VAL A 493 7.38 2.86 2.86
N PRO A 494 8.16 3.77 3.47
CA PRO A 494 7.61 4.96 4.13
C PRO A 494 6.84 5.84 3.13
N LYS A 495 5.61 6.23 3.49
CA LYS A 495 4.66 6.90 2.59
C LYS A 495 4.56 8.41 2.74
#